data_AF-A0A7W1ZD47-F1
#
_entry.id   AF-A0A7W1ZD47-F1
#
_cell.length_a   1.000
_cell.length_b   1.000
_cell.length_c   1.000
_cell.angle_alpha   90.00
_cell.angle_beta   90.00
_cell.angle_gamma   90.00
#
_symmetry.space_group_name_H-M   'P 1'
#
loop_
_entity.id
_entity.type
_entity.pdbx_description
1 polymer ?
#
loop_
_entity_poly.entity_id
_entity_poly.type
_entity_poly.pdbx_seq_one_letter_code
_entity_poly.pdbx_strand_id
1 'polypeptide(L)'
;MNNGVAAVGEMWGYYYGYFLTLQHFGNNNNNPIIRPDALENFTPFQRPDSRDINTFGNPINSMEGWIPVGIVHDLLDNNADVIRPGFIDNVNGYTIEQIFGALRPGVETVQGFRNRLLQNNGNNQQQVVNDLFNAYFYN
;
A
#
# COMPACT_ATOMS: atom_id res chain seq x y z
N MET A 1 -16.44 -3.63 14.38
CA MET A 1 -15.82 -4.53 13.37
C MET A 1 -14.33 -4.23 13.38
N ASN A 2 -13.48 -5.19 13.73
CA ASN A 2 -12.03 -4.99 13.86
C ASN A 2 -11.29 -5.09 12.53
N ASN A 3 -11.99 -5.46 11.46
CA ASN A 3 -11.40 -5.71 10.15
C ASN A 3 -10.63 -4.46 9.67
N GLY A 4 -11.24 -3.28 9.60
CA GLY A 4 -10.53 -2.09 9.09
C GLY A 4 -9.25 -1.71 9.89
N VAL A 5 -9.23 -1.93 11.20
CA VAL A 5 -8.03 -1.76 12.05
C VAL A 5 -6.96 -2.77 11.65
N ALA A 6 -7.35 -4.04 11.45
CA ALA A 6 -6.45 -5.10 11.02
C ALA A 6 -5.90 -4.82 9.60
N ALA A 7 -6.71 -4.39 8.63
CA ALA A 7 -6.24 -4.04 7.29
C ALA A 7 -5.18 -2.93 7.33
N VAL A 8 -5.42 -1.88 8.12
CA VAL A 8 -4.48 -0.76 8.25
C VAL A 8 -3.19 -1.21 8.94
N GLY A 9 -3.29 -2.03 9.99
CA GLY A 9 -2.14 -2.58 10.70
C GLY A 9 -1.31 -3.55 9.84
N GLU A 10 -1.97 -4.42 9.09
CA GLU A 10 -1.34 -5.41 8.21
C GLU A 10 -0.74 -4.76 6.97
N MET A 11 -1.39 -3.75 6.38
CA MET A 11 -0.81 -2.93 5.31
C MET A 11 0.54 -2.33 5.74
N TRP A 12 0.59 -1.72 6.92
CA TRP A 12 1.83 -1.15 7.46
C TRP A 12 2.86 -2.23 7.77
N GLY A 13 2.45 -3.30 8.47
CA GLY A 13 3.33 -4.40 8.86
C GLY A 13 3.97 -5.09 7.66
N TYR A 14 3.20 -5.27 6.58
CA TYR A 14 3.68 -5.84 5.33
C TYR A 14 4.76 -4.95 4.71
N TYR A 15 4.45 -3.67 4.48
CA TYR A 15 5.41 -2.73 3.89
C TYR A 15 6.68 -2.59 4.74
N TYR A 16 6.53 -2.26 6.02
CA TYR A 16 7.67 -1.93 6.88
C TYR A 16 8.51 -3.16 7.25
N GLY A 17 7.86 -4.32 7.43
CA GLY A 17 8.56 -5.59 7.61
C GLY A 17 9.45 -5.92 6.42
N TYR A 18 8.93 -5.74 5.19
CA TYR A 18 9.69 -5.94 3.97
C TYR A 18 10.86 -4.95 3.84
N PHE A 19 10.57 -3.66 4.05
CA PHE A 19 11.56 -2.59 4.03
C PHE A 19 12.75 -2.86 4.96
N LEU A 20 12.49 -3.18 6.23
CA LEU A 20 13.54 -3.49 7.21
C LEU A 20 14.35 -4.74 6.83
N THR A 21 13.68 -5.71 6.23
CA THR A 21 14.29 -6.97 5.83
C THR A 21 15.24 -6.74 4.64
N LEU A 22 14.86 -5.92 3.67
CA LEU A 22 15.77 -5.47 2.60
C LEU A 22 16.96 -4.67 3.15
N GLN A 23 16.73 -3.80 4.14
CA GLN A 23 17.83 -3.06 4.78
C GLN A 23 18.81 -3.98 5.50
N HIS A 24 18.31 -5.02 6.16
CA HIS A 24 19.14 -5.94 6.94
C HIS A 24 19.90 -6.95 6.09
N PHE A 25 19.23 -7.57 5.11
CA PHE A 25 19.83 -8.63 4.28
C PHE A 25 20.40 -8.13 2.95
N GLY A 26 20.20 -6.84 2.64
CA GLY A 26 20.72 -6.17 1.46
C GLY A 26 19.83 -6.32 0.22
N ASN A 27 19.74 -5.24 -0.56
CA ASN A 27 19.09 -5.19 -1.88
C ASN A 27 20.04 -5.68 -2.99
N ASN A 28 20.69 -6.83 -2.77
CA ASN A 28 21.54 -7.43 -3.77
C ASN A 28 20.75 -8.51 -4.46
N ASN A 29 20.74 -8.51 -5.80
CA ASN A 29 20.21 -9.57 -6.68
C ASN A 29 20.70 -11.01 -6.37
N ASN A 30 21.53 -11.18 -5.32
CA ASN A 30 22.04 -12.43 -4.77
C ASN A 30 21.23 -12.96 -3.57
N ASN A 31 20.18 -12.27 -3.10
CA ASN A 31 19.22 -12.84 -2.15
C ASN A 31 17.98 -13.35 -2.92
N PRO A 32 17.89 -14.66 -3.23
CA PRO A 32 16.79 -15.20 -4.02
C PRO A 32 15.45 -15.21 -3.26
N ILE A 33 15.46 -14.96 -1.95
CA ILE A 33 14.29 -15.05 -1.08
C ILE A 33 13.56 -13.69 -0.98
N ILE A 34 14.26 -12.57 -1.16
CA ILE A 34 13.74 -11.22 -0.88
C ILE A 34 14.20 -10.28 -1.99
N ARG A 35 13.26 -9.83 -2.82
CA ARG A 35 13.51 -9.03 -4.03
C ARG A 35 12.64 -7.76 -4.08
N PRO A 36 13.15 -6.60 -4.51
CA PRO A 36 12.38 -5.36 -4.55
C PRO A 36 11.08 -5.42 -5.37
N ASP A 37 11.07 -6.26 -6.42
CA ASP A 37 9.94 -6.49 -7.33
C ASP A 37 8.69 -7.05 -6.64
N ALA A 38 8.84 -7.63 -5.44
CA ALA A 38 7.70 -8.08 -4.65
C ALA A 38 6.82 -6.92 -4.16
N LEU A 39 7.23 -5.65 -4.31
CA LEU A 39 6.43 -4.48 -3.96
C LEU A 39 5.92 -3.64 -5.15
N GLU A 40 6.51 -3.79 -6.35
CA GLU A 40 6.10 -3.06 -7.56
C GLU A 40 5.00 -3.81 -8.31
N ASN A 41 4.06 -3.09 -8.93
CA ASN A 41 2.93 -3.65 -9.70
C ASN A 41 1.88 -4.41 -8.87
N PHE A 42 1.59 -3.96 -7.66
CA PHE A 42 0.47 -4.49 -6.89
C PHE A 42 -0.87 -4.02 -7.45
N THR A 43 -1.36 -4.71 -8.48
CA THR A 43 -2.72 -4.52 -8.97
C THR A 43 -3.72 -5.29 -8.09
N PRO A 44 -4.62 -4.62 -7.35
CA PRO A 44 -5.73 -5.31 -6.71
C PRO A 44 -6.67 -5.82 -7.80
N PHE A 45 -6.73 -7.13 -8.00
CA PHE A 45 -7.53 -7.73 -9.07
C PHE A 45 -9.04 -7.57 -8.78
N GLN A 46 -9.45 -7.80 -7.53
CA GLN A 46 -10.78 -7.55 -6.96
C GLN A 46 -10.67 -7.33 -5.44
N ARG A 47 -11.65 -6.65 -4.82
CA ARG A 47 -11.98 -6.80 -3.39
C ARG A 47 -13.25 -7.67 -3.27
N PRO A 48 -13.18 -8.99 -3.47
CA PRO A 48 -14.38 -9.80 -3.56
C PRO A 48 -15.06 -10.00 -2.19
N ASP A 49 -14.32 -9.89 -1.08
CA ASP A 49 -14.79 -10.17 0.29
C ASP A 49 -13.72 -9.82 1.36
N SER A 50 -13.85 -10.37 2.58
CA SER A 50 -12.88 -10.24 3.69
C SER A 50 -11.83 -11.37 3.73
N ARG A 51 -11.56 -12.05 2.61
CA ARG A 51 -10.48 -13.05 2.54
C ARG A 51 -9.13 -12.37 2.59
N ASP A 52 -8.23 -12.97 3.37
CA ASP A 52 -6.82 -12.62 3.55
C ASP A 52 -6.05 -12.55 2.21
N ILE A 53 -4.83 -12.01 2.23
CA ILE A 53 -3.99 -11.84 1.04
C ILE A 53 -3.71 -13.20 0.39
N ASN A 54 -3.99 -13.28 -0.91
CA ASN A 54 -3.58 -14.38 -1.76
C ASN A 54 -2.62 -13.86 -2.83
N THR A 55 -1.49 -14.54 -3.04
CA THR A 55 -0.47 -14.16 -4.01
C THR A 55 -0.57 -15.02 -5.27
N PHE A 56 -0.35 -14.40 -6.44
CA PHE A 56 -0.36 -15.08 -7.72
C PHE A 56 0.93 -14.79 -8.49
N GLY A 57 1.37 -15.77 -9.29
CA GLY A 57 2.60 -15.70 -10.09
C GLY A 57 3.80 -16.44 -9.47
N ASN A 58 4.79 -16.75 -10.30
CA ASN A 58 6.12 -17.22 -9.87
C ASN A 58 7.21 -16.67 -10.83
N PRO A 59 7.92 -15.57 -10.48
CA PRO A 59 7.83 -14.83 -9.21
C PRO A 59 6.46 -14.14 -9.02
N ILE A 60 6.11 -13.85 -7.77
CA ILE A 60 4.83 -13.22 -7.40
C ILE A 60 4.75 -11.86 -8.09
N ASN A 61 3.66 -11.62 -8.82
CA ASN A 61 3.44 -10.38 -9.57
C ASN A 61 2.02 -9.81 -9.43
N SER A 62 1.18 -10.43 -8.59
CA SER A 62 -0.17 -9.95 -8.32
C SER A 62 -0.69 -10.50 -6.99
N MET A 63 -1.65 -9.78 -6.40
CA MET A 63 -2.30 -10.15 -5.15
C MET A 63 -3.80 -9.87 -5.19
N GLU A 64 -4.57 -10.70 -4.50
CA GLU A 64 -5.97 -10.43 -4.17
C GLU A 64 -6.14 -10.43 -2.65
N GLY A 65 -7.17 -9.73 -2.17
CA GLY A 65 -7.53 -9.76 -0.76
C GLY A 65 -7.98 -8.41 -0.22
N TRP A 66 -8.28 -8.39 1.06
CA TRP A 66 -8.85 -7.25 1.78
C TRP A 66 -7.82 -6.35 2.49
N ILE A 67 -6.53 -6.55 2.26
CA ILE A 67 -5.44 -5.76 2.85
C ILE A 67 -4.77 -4.92 1.74
N PRO A 68 -4.73 -3.58 1.84
CA PRO A 68 -4.23 -2.69 0.79
C PRO A 68 -2.69 -2.55 0.76
N VAL A 69 -1.95 -3.65 0.63
CA VAL A 69 -0.47 -3.64 0.81
C VAL A 69 0.30 -2.74 -0.17
N GLY A 70 -0.22 -2.50 -1.37
CA GLY A 70 0.42 -1.65 -2.38
C GLY A 70 0.29 -0.14 -2.12
N ILE A 71 -0.72 0.31 -1.36
CA ILE A 71 -0.96 1.74 -1.13
C ILE A 71 0.25 2.45 -0.52
N VAL A 72 0.97 1.81 0.41
CA VAL A 72 2.13 2.47 1.05
C VAL A 72 3.29 2.61 0.07
N HIS A 73 3.42 1.69 -0.91
CA HIS A 73 4.45 1.76 -1.94
C HIS A 73 4.18 2.95 -2.88
N ASP A 74 2.98 3.01 -3.46
CA ASP A 74 2.57 4.05 -4.42
C ASP A 74 2.46 5.45 -3.79
N LEU A 75 2.44 5.56 -2.44
CA LEU A 75 2.55 6.85 -1.76
C LEU A 75 4.01 7.35 -1.70
N LEU A 76 4.97 6.42 -1.62
CA LEU A 76 6.39 6.67 -1.35
C LEU A 76 7.25 6.74 -2.60
N ASP A 77 6.93 5.93 -3.60
CA ASP A 77 7.69 5.89 -4.82
C ASP A 77 7.46 7.16 -5.67
N ASN A 78 8.25 7.26 -6.75
CA ASN A 78 8.20 8.39 -7.68
C ASN A 78 7.84 7.91 -9.10
N ASN A 79 7.34 6.69 -9.20
CA ASN A 79 6.95 6.08 -10.46
C ASN A 79 5.45 6.32 -10.68
N ALA A 80 5.01 6.18 -11.92
CA ALA A 80 3.61 6.32 -12.28
C ALA A 80 3.23 5.07 -13.07
N ASP A 81 2.50 4.18 -12.42
CA ASP A 81 2.20 2.85 -12.89
C ASP A 81 0.69 2.63 -13.05
N VAL A 82 0.34 1.75 -14.00
CA VAL A 82 -1.06 1.41 -14.25
C VAL A 82 -1.50 0.40 -13.21
N ILE A 83 -2.09 0.87 -12.11
CA ILE A 83 -2.61 0.00 -11.05
C ILE A 83 -3.76 -0.87 -11.57
N ARG A 84 -4.65 -0.31 -12.41
CA ARG A 84 -5.83 -1.00 -12.96
C ARG A 84 -6.22 -0.36 -14.29
N PRO A 85 -6.92 -1.06 -15.22
CA PRO A 85 -7.42 -0.42 -16.43
C PRO A 85 -8.20 0.88 -16.12
N GLY A 86 -7.68 2.01 -16.60
CA GLY A 86 -8.24 3.34 -16.36
C GLY A 86 -7.77 4.07 -15.09
N PHE A 87 -6.89 3.47 -14.30
CA PHE A 87 -6.28 4.06 -13.09
C PHE A 87 -4.75 4.03 -13.20
N ILE A 88 -4.13 5.18 -12.95
CA ILE A 88 -2.68 5.37 -12.89
C ILE A 88 -2.38 5.94 -11.51
N ASP A 89 -1.43 5.36 -10.76
CA ASP A 89 -0.90 6.07 -9.60
C ASP A 89 -0.09 7.27 -10.09
N ASN A 90 -0.45 8.44 -9.58
CA ASN A 90 0.32 9.67 -9.79
C ASN A 90 0.51 10.36 -8.44
N VAL A 91 0.58 9.56 -7.38
CA VAL A 91 0.92 10.04 -6.05
C VAL A 91 2.43 9.86 -5.91
N ASN A 92 3.10 10.86 -5.35
CA ASN A 92 4.53 10.73 -5.04
C ASN A 92 4.92 11.59 -3.83
N GLY A 93 6.09 11.31 -3.28
CA GLY A 93 6.77 12.22 -2.35
C GLY A 93 6.15 12.30 -0.95
N TYR A 94 5.27 11.37 -0.56
CA TYR A 94 5.01 11.19 0.88
C TYR A 94 6.22 10.54 1.54
N THR A 95 6.51 10.92 2.79
CA THR A 95 7.57 10.27 3.57
C THR A 95 7.03 9.19 4.49
N ILE A 96 7.90 8.29 4.94
CA ILE A 96 7.56 7.26 5.93
C ILE A 96 7.00 7.91 7.20
N GLU A 97 7.55 9.04 7.65
CA GLU A 97 7.05 9.77 8.82
C GLU A 97 5.63 10.31 8.61
N GLN A 98 5.31 10.80 7.41
CA GLN A 98 3.98 11.30 7.09
C GLN A 98 2.94 10.17 7.08
N ILE A 99 3.31 9.02 6.52
CA ILE A 99 2.49 7.80 6.45
C ILE A 99 2.28 7.22 7.84
N PHE A 100 3.37 6.98 8.58
CA PHE A 100 3.31 6.47 9.95
C PHE A 100 2.56 7.43 10.87
N GLY A 101 2.73 8.74 10.69
CA GLY A 101 2.03 9.78 11.44
C GLY A 101 0.51 9.74 11.29
N ALA A 102 -0.02 9.10 10.24
CA ALA A 102 -1.44 8.87 10.03
C ALA A 102 -1.97 7.60 10.73
N LEU A 103 -1.11 6.68 11.17
CA LEU A 103 -1.45 5.47 11.94
C LEU A 103 -1.59 5.79 13.43
N ARG A 104 -2.67 6.49 13.81
CA ARG A 104 -2.92 6.95 15.18
C ARG A 104 -4.21 6.35 15.76
N PRO A 105 -4.39 6.38 17.09
CA PRO A 105 -5.65 5.96 17.72
C PRO A 105 -6.86 6.65 17.06
N GLY A 106 -7.91 5.86 16.81
CA GLY A 106 -9.14 6.31 16.14
C GLY A 106 -9.11 6.21 14.61
N VAL A 107 -8.05 5.64 14.02
CA VAL A 107 -8.03 5.24 12.61
C VAL A 107 -8.36 3.75 12.51
N GLU A 108 -9.62 3.45 12.22
CA GLU A 108 -10.15 2.08 12.22
C GLU A 108 -10.55 1.56 10.85
N THR A 109 -10.33 2.36 9.81
CA THR A 109 -10.66 2.01 8.42
C THR A 109 -9.59 2.56 7.49
N VAL A 110 -9.46 1.94 6.32
CA VAL A 110 -8.52 2.39 5.27
C VAL A 110 -8.88 3.81 4.80
N GLN A 111 -10.17 4.13 4.71
CA GLN A 111 -10.66 5.49 4.45
C GLN A 111 -10.31 6.45 5.58
N GLY A 112 -10.40 6.01 6.83
CA GLY A 112 -9.98 6.78 8.00
C GLY A 112 -8.50 7.11 7.95
N PHE A 113 -7.67 6.14 7.52
CA PHE A 113 -6.25 6.33 7.29
C PHE A 113 -6.00 7.35 6.18
N ARG A 114 -6.64 7.21 5.02
CA ARG A 114 -6.58 8.19 3.91
C ARG A 114 -6.89 9.61 4.38
N ASN A 115 -8.04 9.76 5.05
CA ASN A 115 -8.51 11.06 5.51
C ASN A 115 -7.53 11.66 6.51
N ARG A 116 -6.96 10.85 7.41
CA ARG A 116 -5.94 11.31 8.36
C ARG A 116 -4.65 11.71 7.67
N LEU A 117 -4.18 10.91 6.70
CA LEU A 117 -3.00 11.20 5.90
C LEU A 117 -3.13 12.57 5.21
N LEU A 118 -4.24 12.81 4.53
CA LEU A 118 -4.50 14.08 3.86
C LEU A 118 -4.59 15.24 4.85
N GLN A 119 -5.35 15.08 5.95
CA GLN A 119 -5.49 16.12 6.98
C GLN A 119 -4.15 16.51 7.60
N ASN A 120 -3.30 15.53 7.91
CA ASN A 120 -1.99 15.78 8.52
C ASN A 120 -1.01 16.47 7.56
N ASN A 121 -1.22 16.33 6.25
CA ASN A 121 -0.30 16.80 5.21
C ASN A 121 -0.91 17.90 4.34
N GLY A 122 -1.82 18.71 4.89
CA GLY A 122 -2.37 19.89 4.20
C GLY A 122 -3.16 19.56 2.94
N ASN A 123 -3.77 18.38 2.87
CA ASN A 123 -4.45 17.83 1.68
C ASN A 123 -3.54 17.75 0.45
N ASN A 124 -2.24 17.52 0.66
CA ASN A 124 -1.29 17.33 -0.43
C ASN A 124 -1.80 16.27 -1.40
N GLN A 125 -1.88 16.59 -2.69
CA GLN A 125 -2.28 15.64 -3.73
C GLN A 125 -3.66 14.98 -3.50
N GLN A 126 -4.59 15.66 -2.81
CA GLN A 126 -5.87 15.10 -2.38
C GLN A 126 -6.63 14.34 -3.48
N GLN A 127 -6.72 14.91 -4.68
CA GLN A 127 -7.44 14.27 -5.79
C GLN A 127 -6.80 12.92 -6.17
N VAL A 128 -5.50 12.92 -6.46
CA VAL A 128 -4.79 11.70 -6.88
C VAL A 128 -4.66 10.68 -5.75
N VAL A 129 -4.57 11.11 -4.48
CA VAL A 129 -4.64 10.21 -3.32
C VAL A 129 -6.01 9.56 -3.21
N ASN A 130 -7.09 10.29 -3.43
CA ASN A 130 -8.43 9.69 -3.44
C ASN A 130 -8.58 8.70 -4.61
N ASP A 131 -8.05 9.04 -5.78
CA ASP A 131 -8.08 8.18 -6.97
C ASP A 131 -7.25 6.90 -6.77
N LEU A 132 -6.11 6.99 -6.07
CA LEU A 132 -5.31 5.84 -5.64
C LEU A 132 -6.14 4.90 -4.74
N PHE A 133 -6.75 5.42 -3.68
CA PHE A 133 -7.57 4.59 -2.78
C PHE A 133 -8.79 3.99 -3.49
N ASN A 134 -9.36 4.70 -4.46
CA ASN A 134 -10.42 4.19 -5.31
C ASN A 134 -9.94 3.03 -6.20
N ALA A 135 -8.75 3.16 -6.81
CA ALA A 135 -8.13 2.11 -7.60
C ALA A 135 -7.97 0.81 -6.79
N TYR A 136 -7.68 0.93 -5.49
CA TYR A 136 -7.60 -0.18 -4.53
C TYR A 136 -8.94 -0.61 -3.91
N PHE A 137 -10.08 -0.10 -4.38
CA PHE A 137 -11.42 -0.43 -3.87
C PHE A 137 -11.69 0.02 -2.41
N TYR A 138 -11.05 1.11 -1.95
CA TYR A 138 -11.22 1.74 -0.63
C TYR A 138 -11.75 3.18 -0.69
N ASN A 139 -12.87 3.38 -1.39
CA ASN A 139 -13.58 4.67 -1.45
C ASN A 139 -14.09 5.17 -0.10
#